data_AF-A0A3C2DH69-F1
#
_entry.id   AF-A0A3C2DH69-F1
#
_cell.length_a   1.000
_cell.length_b   1.000
_cell.length_c   1.000
_cell.angle_alpha   90.00
_cell.angle_beta   90.00
_cell.angle_gamma   90.00
#
_symmetry.space_group_name_H-M   'P 1'
#
loop_
_entity.id
_entity.type
_entity.pdbx_description
1 polymer ?
#
loop_
_entity_poly.entity_id
_entity_poly.type
_entity_poly.pdbx_seq_one_letter_code
_entity_poly.pdbx_strand_id
1 'polypeptide(L)'
;GPAVSPLFDAFFEAVQQAGHPLTTDVNGYRQEGFNAFDRNVYRGRRLSAARAYLHPVLKRPNLDLWTSAHATRLVFDSIGSGRPRVTGVEVVHRGRSRTVE
;
A
#
# COMPACT_ATOMS: atom_id res chain seq x y z
N GLY A 1 3.08 -8.79 -14.98
CA GLY A 1 3.72 -10.13 -14.78
C GLY A 1 3.99 -10.70 -16.16
N PRO A 2 4.95 -11.60 -16.40
CA PRO A 2 5.49 -11.74 -17.76
C PRO A 2 4.51 -12.38 -18.76
N ALA A 3 3.30 -12.78 -18.31
CA ALA A 3 2.20 -13.26 -19.15
C ALA A 3 2.59 -14.37 -20.16
N VAL A 4 3.58 -15.19 -19.79
CA VAL A 4 4.21 -16.19 -20.68
C VAL A 4 3.36 -17.42 -20.99
N SER A 5 2.13 -17.50 -20.48
CA SER A 5 1.25 -18.63 -20.79
C SER A 5 0.62 -18.41 -22.17
N PRO A 6 0.51 -19.44 -23.03
CA PRO A 6 -0.16 -19.33 -24.33
C PRO A 6 -1.61 -18.81 -24.26
N LEU A 7 -2.23 -18.92 -23.08
CA LEU A 7 -3.56 -18.36 -22.84
C LEU A 7 -3.60 -16.82 -22.92
N PHE A 8 -2.51 -16.13 -22.57
CA PHE A 8 -2.44 -14.69 -22.70
C PHE A 8 -2.35 -14.25 -24.15
N ASP A 9 -1.56 -14.96 -24.97
CA ASP A 9 -1.46 -14.67 -26.40
C ASP A 9 -2.83 -14.83 -27.09
N ALA A 10 -3.51 -15.96 -26.83
CA ALA A 10 -4.86 -16.21 -27.35
C ALA A 10 -5.88 -15.16 -26.86
N PHE A 11 -5.78 -14.73 -25.60
CA PHE A 11 -6.63 -13.68 -25.05
C PHE A 11 -6.37 -12.32 -25.71
N PHE A 12 -5.11 -11.94 -25.92
CA PHE A 12 -4.76 -10.68 -26.57
C PHE A 12 -5.19 -10.64 -28.04
N GLU A 13 -5.09 -11.77 -28.74
CA GLU A 13 -5.65 -11.90 -30.09
C GLU A 13 -7.17 -11.69 -30.10
N ALA A 14 -7.89 -12.35 -29.18
CA ALA A 14 -9.35 -12.26 -29.09
C ALA A 14 -9.84 -10.83 -28.79
N VAL A 15 -9.17 -10.08 -27.89
CA VAL A 15 -9.58 -8.70 -27.59
C VAL A 15 -9.34 -7.76 -28.78
N GLN A 16 -8.30 -8.00 -29.58
CA GLN A 16 -8.05 -7.25 -30.81
C GLN A 16 -9.12 -7.57 -31.88
N GLN A 17 -9.48 -8.85 -32.03
CA GLN A 17 -10.59 -9.27 -32.92
C GLN A 17 -11.93 -8.63 -32.51
N ALA A 18 -12.13 -8.40 -31.20
CA ALA A 18 -13.28 -7.68 -30.66
C ALA A 18 -13.21 -6.14 -30.82
N GLY A 19 -12.14 -5.60 -31.40
CA GLY A 19 -11.97 -4.18 -31.68
C GLY A 19 -11.36 -3.35 -30.54
N HIS A 20 -10.82 -3.99 -29.50
CA HIS A 20 -10.18 -3.28 -28.40
C HIS A 20 -8.66 -3.13 -28.60
N PRO A 21 -8.07 -1.98 -28.22
CA PRO A 21 -6.63 -1.79 -28.34
C PRO A 21 -5.85 -2.54 -27.26
N LEU A 22 -4.64 -2.98 -27.60
CA LEU A 22 -3.63 -3.29 -26.59
C LEU A 22 -2.98 -1.98 -26.12
N THR A 23 -2.64 -1.90 -24.84
CA THR A 23 -1.85 -0.79 -24.28
C THR A 23 -0.47 -1.29 -23.91
N THR A 24 0.56 -0.44 -23.99
CA THR A 24 1.90 -0.77 -23.49
C THR A 24 2.07 -0.46 -22.00
N ASP A 25 1.16 0.33 -21.42
CA ASP A 25 1.17 0.73 -20.01
C ASP A 25 -0.25 0.97 -19.50
N VAL A 26 -0.75 0.05 -18.65
CA VAL A 26 -2.08 0.16 -18.03
C VAL A 26 -2.17 1.25 -16.98
N ASN A 27 -1.03 1.74 -16.47
CA ASN A 27 -0.95 2.83 -15.51
C ASN A 27 -0.53 4.16 -16.18
N GLY A 28 -0.36 4.15 -17.50
CA GLY A 28 0.13 5.28 -18.26
C GLY A 28 -0.96 6.30 -18.57
N TYR A 29 -0.64 7.21 -19.50
CA TYR A 29 -1.53 8.29 -19.93
C TYR A 29 -2.94 7.80 -20.33
N ARG A 30 -3.04 6.62 -20.97
CA ARG A 30 -4.30 6.00 -21.36
C ARG A 30 -4.42 4.63 -20.71
N GLN A 31 -5.34 4.53 -19.74
CA GLN A 31 -5.61 3.28 -19.04
C GLN A 31 -6.46 2.31 -19.85
N GLU A 32 -7.32 2.82 -20.74
CA GLU A 32 -8.17 1.98 -21.58
C GLU A 32 -7.33 1.15 -22.57
N GLY A 33 -7.57 -0.17 -22.55
CA GLY A 33 -6.90 -1.15 -23.38
C GLY A 33 -6.53 -2.40 -22.59
N PHE A 34 -5.93 -3.37 -23.28
CA PHE A 34 -5.56 -4.65 -22.70
C PHE A 34 -4.03 -4.81 -22.67
N ASN A 35 -3.50 -5.32 -21.57
CA ASN A 35 -2.09 -5.71 -21.44
C ASN A 35 -1.90 -6.68 -20.27
N ALA A 36 -0.72 -7.25 -20.15
CA ALA A 36 -0.27 -7.99 -18.98
C ALA A 36 -0.14 -7.05 -17.77
N PHE A 37 -1.02 -7.20 -16.78
CA PHE A 37 -1.01 -6.34 -15.59
C PHE A 37 0.23 -6.54 -14.73
N ASP A 38 0.75 -5.42 -14.23
CA ASP A 38 1.79 -5.39 -13.21
C ASP A 38 1.32 -5.99 -11.89
N ARG A 39 2.28 -6.50 -11.12
CA ARG A 39 2.01 -7.17 -9.84
C ARG A 39 3.07 -6.80 -8.84
N ASN A 40 2.64 -6.51 -7.61
CA ASN A 40 3.53 -6.36 -6.46
C ASN A 40 4.05 -7.73 -6.00
N VAL A 41 4.96 -8.31 -6.76
CA VAL A 41 5.59 -9.61 -6.52
C VAL A 41 7.09 -9.50 -6.70
N TYR A 42 7.85 -10.01 -5.74
CA TYR A 42 9.30 -10.08 -5.80
C TYR A 42 9.77 -11.49 -5.46
N ARG A 43 10.57 -12.10 -6.34
CA ARG A 43 11.06 -13.50 -6.22
C ARG A 43 9.92 -14.48 -5.92
N GLY A 44 8.83 -14.39 -6.68
CA GLY A 44 7.67 -15.29 -6.58
C GLY A 44 6.79 -15.11 -5.34
N ARG A 45 7.04 -14.11 -4.50
CA ARG A 45 6.24 -13.84 -3.29
C ARG A 45 5.63 -12.45 -3.33
N ARG A 46 4.48 -12.27 -2.68
CA ARG A 46 3.84 -10.95 -2.52
C ARG A 46 4.83 -9.96 -1.91
N LEU A 47 4.98 -8.81 -2.56
CA LEU A 47 5.76 -7.67 -2.05
C LEU A 47 4.79 -6.65 -1.42
N SER A 48 4.43 -6.90 -0.15
CA SER A 48 3.60 -5.96 0.64
C SER A 48 4.33 -4.65 0.94
N ALA A 49 3.60 -3.58 1.27
CA ALA A 49 4.17 -2.30 1.71
C ALA A 49 5.20 -2.46 2.86
N ALA A 50 4.91 -3.30 3.87
CA ALA A 50 5.85 -3.56 4.96
C ALA A 50 7.19 -4.15 4.46
N ARG A 51 7.16 -5.08 3.49
CA ARG A 51 8.37 -5.67 2.90
C ARG A 51 9.12 -4.69 2.01
N ALA A 52 8.40 -3.87 1.25
CA ALA A 52 9.00 -2.92 0.31
C ALA A 52 9.62 -1.70 1.02
N TYR A 53 8.92 -1.15 2.01
CA TYR A 53 9.27 0.15 2.61
C TYR A 53 9.76 0.05 4.06
N LEU A 54 9.17 -0.81 4.89
CA LEU A 54 9.46 -0.85 6.33
C LEU A 54 10.66 -1.74 6.68
N HIS A 55 10.62 -3.02 6.27
CA HIS A 55 11.67 -4.00 6.61
C HIS A 55 13.09 -3.54 6.22
N PRO A 56 13.34 -2.89 5.07
CA PRO A 56 14.68 -2.46 4.70
C PRO A 56 15.27 -1.39 5.64
N VAL A 57 14.43 -0.62 6.33
CA VAL A 57 14.83 0.56 7.13
C VAL A 57 14.54 0.41 8.63
N LEU A 58 14.09 -0.77 9.07
CA LEU A 58 13.62 -1.01 10.44
C LEU A 58 14.69 -0.77 11.53
N LYS A 59 15.97 -0.70 11.15
CA LYS A 59 17.10 -0.44 12.06
C LYS A 59 17.37 1.05 12.31
N ARG A 60 16.63 1.97 11.67
CA ARG A 60 16.86 3.41 11.84
C ARG A 60 16.51 3.84 13.28
N PRO A 61 17.35 4.66 13.94
CA PRO A 61 17.15 5.02 15.34
C PRO A 61 15.95 5.96 15.57
N ASN A 62 15.46 6.61 14.52
CA ASN A 62 14.31 7.51 14.57
C ASN A 62 13.01 6.84 14.09
N LEU A 63 12.96 5.51 14.05
CA LEU A 63 11.78 4.75 13.63
C LEU A 63 11.43 3.68 14.66
N ASP A 64 10.31 3.86 15.33
CA ASP A 64 9.74 2.87 16.24
C ASP A 64 8.62 2.08 15.57
N LEU A 65 8.63 0.75 15.74
CA LEU A 65 7.56 -0.14 15.27
C LEU A 65 6.85 -0.78 16.46
N TRP A 66 5.58 -0.43 16.64
CA TRP A 66 4.72 -1.04 17.64
C TRP A 66 3.71 -1.95 16.95
N THR A 67 3.86 -3.26 17.13
CA THR A 67 2.90 -4.27 16.65
C THR A 67 1.82 -4.52 17.69
N SER A 68 0.60 -4.88 17.26
CA SER A 68 -0.51 -5.14 18.18
C SER A 68 -0.84 -3.94 19.08
N ALA A 69 -0.76 -2.74 18.50
CA ALA A 69 -1.13 -1.47 19.11
C ALA A 69 -2.31 -0.87 18.32
N HIS A 70 -3.49 -0.82 18.92
CA HIS A 70 -4.68 -0.24 18.30
C HIS A 70 -4.85 1.20 18.81
N ALA A 71 -4.82 2.20 17.93
CA ALA A 71 -5.07 3.59 18.31
C ALA A 71 -6.56 3.81 18.58
N THR A 72 -6.91 4.22 19.79
CA THR A 72 -8.31 4.27 20.27
C THR A 72 -8.84 5.68 20.45
N ARG A 73 -7.98 6.68 20.67
CA ARG A 73 -8.38 8.08 20.86
C ARG A 73 -7.28 9.04 20.45
N LEU A 74 -7.66 10.21 19.93
CA LEU A 74 -6.75 11.34 19.75
C LEU A 74 -6.65 12.16 21.03
N VAL A 75 -5.44 12.55 21.41
CA VAL A 75 -5.18 13.47 22.52
C VAL A 75 -5.04 14.88 21.96
N PHE A 76 -5.78 15.84 22.53
CA PHE A 76 -5.78 17.22 22.09
C PHE A 76 -5.19 18.14 23.14
N ASP A 77 -4.40 19.11 22.70
CA ASP A 77 -4.01 20.25 23.52
C ASP A 77 -5.22 21.17 23.77
N SER A 78 -5.32 21.67 24.99
CA SER A 78 -6.32 22.64 25.43
C SER A 78 -5.75 24.05 25.62
N ILE A 79 -4.47 24.26 25.31
CA ILE A 79 -3.78 25.53 25.52
C ILE A 79 -4.14 26.53 24.40
N GLY A 80 -5.13 27.37 24.67
CA GLY A 80 -5.44 28.61 23.93
C GLY A 80 -6.83 28.67 23.30
N SER A 81 -7.31 29.89 23.00
CA SER A 81 -8.59 30.21 22.34
C SER A 81 -8.64 29.83 20.85
N GLY A 82 -7.77 28.93 20.40
CA GLY A 82 -7.59 28.51 19.02
C GLY A 82 -8.26 27.19 18.67
N ARG A 83 -7.96 26.68 17.48
CA ARG A 83 -8.43 25.35 17.03
C ARG A 83 -7.71 24.24 17.80
N PRO A 84 -8.39 23.15 18.19
CA PRO A 84 -7.77 22.05 18.92
C PRO A 84 -6.67 21.40 18.08
N ARG A 85 -5.50 21.16 18.70
CA ARG A 85 -4.33 20.52 18.09
C ARG A 85 -4.13 19.13 18.67
N VAL A 86 -3.95 18.12 17.83
CA VAL A 86 -3.58 16.77 18.28
C VAL A 86 -2.12 16.78 18.75
N THR A 87 -1.89 16.30 19.98
CA THR A 87 -0.58 16.18 20.62
C THR A 87 -0.18 14.75 20.91
N GLY A 88 -1.04 13.77 20.60
CA GLY A 88 -0.73 12.37 20.79
C GLY A 88 -1.91 11.47 20.47
N VAL A 89 -1.74 10.18 20.75
CA VAL A 89 -2.78 9.16 20.58
C VAL A 89 -2.79 8.22 21.79
N GLU A 90 -3.98 7.84 22.25
CA GLU A 90 -4.12 6.69 23.13
C GLU A 90 -4.10 5.41 22.29
N VAL A 91 -3.32 4.43 22.75
CA VAL A 91 -3.21 3.10 22.15
C VAL A 91 -3.51 2.02 23.17
N VAL A 92 -4.21 0.97 22.75
CA VAL A 92 -4.21 -0.32 23.45
C VAL A 92 -3.09 -1.16 22.85
N HIS A 93 -1.96 -1.26 23.55
CA HIS A 93 -0.81 -2.05 23.14
C HIS A 93 -0.65 -3.26 24.05
N ARG A 94 -0.74 -4.48 23.46
CA ARG A 94 -0.69 -5.76 24.19
C ARG A 94 -1.67 -5.81 25.38
N GLY A 95 -2.90 -5.35 25.15
CA GLY A 95 -3.99 -5.35 26.13
C GLY A 95 -3.93 -4.26 27.20
N ARG A 96 -2.96 -3.34 27.15
CA ARG A 96 -2.83 -2.23 28.11
C ARG A 96 -2.99 -0.89 27.40
N SER A 97 -3.79 0.00 27.98
CA SER A 97 -3.94 1.37 27.48
C SER A 97 -2.71 2.22 27.83
N ARG A 98 -2.27 3.06 26.90
CA ARG A 98 -1.11 3.96 27.01
C ARG A 98 -1.31 5.19 26.11
N THR A 99 -0.74 6.32 26.48
CA THR A 99 -0.65 7.49 25.59
C THR A 99 0.74 7.56 24.94
N VAL A 100 0.78 7.88 23.65
CA VAL A 100 2.00 8.18 22.90
C VAL A 100 1.87 9.62 22.41
N GLU A 101 2.87 10.45 22.70
CA GLU A 101 2.97 11.87 22.33
C GLU A 101 3.84 12.05 21.08
#